data_AF-A0A3D0DIN6-F1
#
_entry.id   AF-A0A3D0DIN6-F1
#
_cell.length_a   1.000
_cell.length_b   1.000
_cell.length_c   1.000
_cell.angle_alpha   90.00
_cell.angle_beta   90.00
_cell.angle_gamma   90.00
#
_symmetry.space_group_name_H-M   'P 1'
#
loop_
_entity.id
_entity.type
_entity.pdbx_description
1 polymer ?
#
loop_
_entity_poly.entity_id
_entity_poly.type
_entity_poly.pdbx_seq_one_letter_code
_entity_poly.pdbx_strand_id
1 'polypeptide(L)'
;DTSQDPDGQADHGTVTWSTLGGESSTHLYGPSYKANFILAKTEVVSSERHIEEDNWAAAAQWADSIGASVISSSLGYRVFDAGQGDYEYSDLDGNTTIVTQAADLAAYNGIAVCNAMGNQGNIPGSITAPADADSIISCGAVNPSGTICDFSSWGPTYDDRTKPEVCAQGEQTVCADPGNMNGYTYSSGTSLSTPLVGGASGILLSAHPNWTNMMVREALMMTATKTDS
;
A
#
# COMPACT_ATOMS: atom_id res chain seq x y z
N ASP A 1 -22.68 3.54 -6.11
CA ASP A 1 -23.69 2.51 -6.35
C ASP A 1 -22.97 1.19 -6.30
N THR A 2 -23.25 0.35 -5.30
CA THR A 2 -22.57 -0.95 -5.08
C THR A 2 -23.40 -2.12 -5.62
N SER A 3 -24.51 -1.85 -6.31
CA SER A 3 -25.45 -2.88 -6.77
C SER A 3 -24.92 -3.78 -7.89
N GLN A 4 -23.74 -3.46 -8.44
CA GLN A 4 -23.05 -4.25 -9.46
C GLN A 4 -21.72 -4.84 -8.97
N ASP A 5 -21.38 -4.65 -7.68
CA ASP A 5 -20.13 -5.19 -7.14
C ASP A 5 -20.21 -6.72 -7.00
N PRO A 6 -19.15 -7.47 -7.38
CA PRO A 6 -19.02 -8.87 -7.03
C PRO A 6 -19.04 -9.11 -5.52
N ASP A 7 -19.36 -10.35 -5.11
CA ASP A 7 -19.24 -10.77 -3.71
C ASP A 7 -17.80 -10.56 -3.22
N GLY A 8 -17.64 -10.02 -2.01
CA GLY A 8 -16.34 -9.77 -1.38
C GLY A 8 -15.56 -8.57 -1.92
N GLN A 9 -16.12 -7.81 -2.88
CA GLN A 9 -15.44 -6.67 -3.52
C GLN A 9 -14.96 -5.58 -2.54
N ALA A 10 -15.57 -5.48 -1.36
CA ALA A 10 -15.22 -4.51 -0.33
C ALA A 10 -14.35 -5.10 0.80
N ASP A 11 -14.11 -6.40 0.81
CA ASP A 11 -13.57 -7.10 1.99
C ASP A 11 -12.13 -6.67 2.27
N HIS A 12 -11.28 -6.69 1.26
CA HIS A 12 -9.88 -6.27 1.37
C HIS A 12 -9.77 -4.76 1.70
N GLY A 13 -10.59 -3.92 1.06
CA GLY A 13 -10.69 -2.50 1.38
C GLY A 13 -11.11 -2.25 2.84
N THR A 14 -12.04 -3.04 3.36
CA THR A 14 -12.51 -2.96 4.76
C THR A 14 -11.39 -3.31 5.73
N VAL A 15 -10.69 -4.42 5.47
CA VAL A 15 -9.55 -4.87 6.27
C VAL A 15 -8.46 -3.79 6.31
N THR A 16 -8.01 -3.32 5.15
CA THR A 16 -6.91 -2.36 5.03
C THR A 16 -7.25 -0.98 5.60
N TRP A 17 -8.46 -0.46 5.30
CA TRP A 17 -8.92 0.81 5.86
C TRP A 17 -9.02 0.76 7.38
N SER A 18 -9.55 -0.34 7.93
CA SER A 18 -9.69 -0.47 9.39
C SER A 18 -8.34 -0.44 10.11
N THR A 19 -7.29 -1.03 9.51
CA THR A 19 -5.93 -1.00 10.05
C THR A 19 -5.32 0.41 10.01
N LEU A 20 -5.73 1.27 9.08
CA LEU A 20 -5.26 2.66 8.97
C LEU A 20 -6.03 3.62 9.89
N GLY A 21 -7.36 3.56 9.80
CA GLY A 21 -8.28 4.58 10.29
C GLY A 21 -9.40 4.07 11.19
N GLY A 22 -9.49 2.76 11.43
CA GLY A 22 -10.54 2.17 12.25
C GLY A 22 -10.49 2.73 13.68
N GLU A 23 -11.64 3.13 14.19
CA GLU A 23 -11.82 3.58 15.57
C GLU A 23 -12.85 2.70 16.26
N SER A 24 -12.37 1.86 17.18
CA SER A 24 -13.23 1.05 18.04
C SER A 24 -12.62 0.92 19.42
N SER A 25 -13.35 1.44 20.41
CA SER A 25 -12.98 1.32 21.81
C SER A 25 -12.67 -0.13 22.17
N THR A 26 -11.51 -0.34 22.78
CA THR A 26 -10.95 -1.62 23.25
C THR A 26 -10.61 -2.67 22.19
N HIS A 27 -10.80 -2.42 20.90
CA HIS A 27 -10.59 -3.43 19.86
C HIS A 27 -9.59 -3.02 18.78
N LEU A 28 -9.70 -1.79 18.25
CA LEU A 28 -8.89 -1.35 17.11
C LEU A 28 -8.76 0.17 17.11
N TYR A 29 -7.54 0.66 17.08
CA TYR A 29 -7.22 2.04 16.75
C TYR A 29 -6.18 2.03 15.66
N GLY A 30 -6.59 2.38 14.44
CA GLY A 30 -5.65 2.64 13.36
C GLY A 30 -4.76 3.84 13.70
N PRO A 31 -3.52 3.91 13.19
CA PRO A 31 -2.58 4.98 13.56
C PRO A 31 -3.13 6.37 13.28
N SER A 32 -3.92 6.53 12.21
CA SER A 32 -4.51 7.80 11.80
C SER A 32 -6.04 7.80 11.94
N TYR A 33 -6.60 7.17 12.97
CA TYR A 33 -8.06 7.03 13.19
C TYR A 33 -8.86 8.35 13.24
N LYS A 34 -8.21 9.52 13.42
CA LYS A 34 -8.85 10.85 13.39
C LYS A 34 -8.64 11.61 12.08
N ALA A 35 -8.02 10.99 11.07
CA ALA A 35 -7.86 11.60 9.75
C ALA A 35 -9.18 11.64 8.99
N ASN A 36 -9.22 12.45 7.93
CA ASN A 36 -10.30 12.40 6.95
C ASN A 36 -9.93 11.38 5.88
N PHE A 37 -10.90 10.56 5.46
CA PHE A 37 -10.69 9.50 4.49
C PHE A 37 -11.54 9.71 3.25
N ILE A 38 -10.92 9.48 2.10
CA ILE A 38 -11.59 9.20 0.85
C ILE A 38 -11.23 7.77 0.43
N LEU A 39 -12.20 7.05 -0.13
CA LEU A 39 -12.04 5.66 -0.54
C LEU A 39 -12.24 5.59 -2.04
N ALA A 40 -11.18 5.22 -2.76
CA ALA A 40 -11.23 4.96 -4.18
C ALA A 40 -11.25 3.45 -4.41
N LYS A 41 -12.25 2.98 -5.16
CA LYS A 41 -12.28 1.60 -5.66
C LYS A 41 -11.71 1.60 -7.07
N THR A 42 -10.59 0.91 -7.25
CA THR A 42 -9.82 0.92 -8.51
C THR A 42 -9.83 -0.43 -9.22
N GLU A 43 -10.16 -1.50 -8.50
CA GLU A 43 -10.09 -2.89 -8.95
C GLU A 43 -11.45 -3.57 -8.89
N VAL A 44 -11.62 -4.63 -9.68
CA VAL A 44 -12.76 -5.54 -9.66
C VAL A 44 -12.25 -6.93 -9.30
N VAL A 45 -12.59 -7.45 -8.11
CA VAL A 45 -11.97 -8.68 -7.55
C VAL A 45 -12.07 -9.93 -8.43
N SER A 46 -12.99 -9.96 -9.39
CA SER A 46 -13.17 -11.07 -10.33
C SER A 46 -12.30 -10.99 -11.58
N SER A 47 -11.47 -9.96 -11.73
CA SER A 47 -10.60 -9.73 -12.87
C SER A 47 -9.30 -9.05 -12.46
N GLU A 48 -8.27 -9.20 -13.27
CA GLU A 48 -7.00 -8.50 -13.11
C GLU A 48 -6.59 -7.94 -14.47
N ARG A 49 -6.75 -6.64 -14.69
CA ARG A 49 -6.67 -6.03 -16.02
C ARG A 49 -5.97 -4.69 -15.99
N HIS A 50 -5.25 -4.35 -17.08
CA HIS A 50 -4.54 -3.07 -17.23
C HIS A 50 -5.41 -1.83 -17.02
N ILE A 51 -6.73 -1.90 -17.23
CA ILE A 51 -7.65 -0.80 -16.92
C ILE A 51 -7.67 -0.43 -15.43
N GLU A 52 -7.31 -1.35 -14.54
CA GLU A 52 -7.24 -1.11 -13.10
C GLU A 52 -6.06 -0.20 -12.75
N GLU A 53 -4.99 -0.22 -13.54
CA GLU A 53 -3.89 0.74 -13.46
C GLU A 53 -4.36 2.15 -13.84
N ASP A 54 -5.14 2.26 -14.92
CA ASP A 54 -5.75 3.54 -15.33
C ASP A 54 -6.73 4.05 -14.25
N ASN A 55 -7.51 3.16 -13.64
CA ASN A 55 -8.39 3.52 -12.53
C ASN A 55 -7.59 4.00 -11.32
N TRP A 56 -6.47 3.36 -11.00
CA TRP A 56 -5.57 3.80 -9.95
C TRP A 56 -4.99 5.17 -10.24
N ALA A 57 -4.54 5.42 -11.46
CA ALA A 57 -4.06 6.73 -11.89
C ALA A 57 -5.14 7.81 -11.78
N ALA A 58 -6.38 7.50 -12.21
CA ALA A 58 -7.52 8.41 -12.06
C ALA A 58 -7.86 8.67 -10.58
N ALA A 59 -7.78 7.65 -9.73
CA ALA A 59 -7.98 7.80 -8.29
C ALA A 59 -6.89 8.66 -7.63
N ALA A 60 -5.63 8.50 -8.02
CA ALA A 60 -4.53 9.33 -7.54
C ALA A 60 -4.69 10.80 -7.96
N GLN A 61 -5.09 11.05 -9.21
CA GLN A 61 -5.43 12.40 -9.69
C GLN A 61 -6.63 13.00 -8.93
N TRP A 62 -7.64 12.18 -8.63
CA TRP A 62 -8.77 12.62 -7.82
C TRP A 62 -8.33 12.96 -6.40
N ALA A 63 -7.48 12.15 -5.77
CA ALA A 63 -6.93 12.40 -4.44
C ALA A 63 -6.16 13.73 -4.39
N ASP A 64 -5.32 13.99 -5.40
CA ASP A 64 -4.61 15.26 -5.55
C ASP A 64 -5.58 16.45 -5.68
N SER A 65 -6.62 16.32 -6.52
CA SER A 65 -7.61 17.38 -6.77
C SER A 65 -8.37 17.86 -5.52
N ILE A 66 -8.44 17.01 -4.49
CA ILE A 66 -9.09 17.32 -3.21
C ILE A 66 -8.11 17.60 -2.07
N GLY A 67 -6.80 17.58 -2.36
CA GLY A 67 -5.74 17.88 -1.39
C GLY A 67 -5.40 16.74 -0.44
N ALA A 68 -5.54 15.48 -0.86
CA ALA A 68 -5.09 14.34 -0.06
C ALA A 68 -3.57 14.40 0.17
N SER A 69 -3.12 14.20 1.41
CA SER A 69 -1.69 14.25 1.74
C SER A 69 -1.01 12.89 1.75
N VAL A 70 -1.79 11.80 1.85
CA VAL A 70 -1.30 10.42 1.91
C VAL A 70 -2.20 9.54 1.04
N ILE A 71 -1.58 8.67 0.25
CA ILE A 71 -2.24 7.53 -0.39
C ILE A 71 -1.72 6.27 0.30
N SER A 72 -2.62 5.43 0.81
CA SER A 72 -2.30 4.08 1.27
C SER A 72 -2.90 3.10 0.28
N SER A 73 -2.04 2.40 -0.46
CA SER A 73 -2.42 1.53 -1.57
C SER A 73 -1.93 0.11 -1.32
N SER A 74 -2.85 -0.83 -1.16
CA SER A 74 -2.56 -2.21 -0.74
C SER A 74 -2.72 -3.23 -1.86
N LEU A 75 -2.35 -2.84 -3.08
CA LEU A 75 -2.46 -3.59 -4.34
C LEU A 75 -1.10 -3.72 -5.04
N GLY A 76 -1.04 -4.53 -6.10
CA GLY A 76 0.17 -4.70 -6.88
C GLY A 76 -0.07 -5.43 -8.20
N TYR A 77 0.47 -4.88 -9.27
CA TYR A 77 0.28 -5.33 -10.64
C TYR A 77 1.54 -6.00 -11.18
N ARG A 78 1.36 -7.18 -11.78
CA ARG A 78 2.42 -7.93 -12.47
C ARG A 78 1.88 -9.01 -13.38
N VAL A 79 0.96 -9.81 -12.86
CA VAL A 79 0.29 -10.90 -13.58
C VAL A 79 -1.15 -10.47 -13.81
N PHE A 80 -1.64 -10.61 -15.04
CA PHE A 80 -2.98 -10.19 -15.43
C PHE A 80 -3.77 -11.33 -16.05
N ASP A 81 -5.05 -11.09 -16.28
CA ASP A 81 -5.93 -12.01 -16.98
C ASP A 81 -5.41 -12.33 -18.39
N ALA A 82 -5.75 -13.53 -18.88
CA ALA A 82 -5.31 -14.03 -20.17
C ALA A 82 -5.59 -13.01 -21.30
N GLY A 83 -4.53 -12.65 -22.04
CA GLY A 83 -4.59 -11.72 -23.15
C GLY A 83 -4.49 -10.23 -22.77
N GLN A 84 -4.29 -9.90 -21.49
CA GLN A 84 -3.90 -8.55 -21.06
C GLN A 84 -2.39 -8.29 -21.24
N GLY A 85 -1.57 -9.32 -21.02
CA GLY A 85 -0.10 -9.25 -21.11
C GLY A 85 0.51 -8.93 -19.75
N ASP A 86 1.27 -9.89 -19.22
CA ASP A 86 1.96 -9.76 -17.92
C ASP A 86 3.17 -8.83 -18.05
N TYR A 87 3.51 -8.15 -16.95
CA TYR A 87 4.80 -7.46 -16.83
C TYR A 87 5.91 -8.46 -16.51
N GLU A 88 7.01 -8.33 -17.24
CA GLU A 88 8.24 -9.03 -16.92
C GLU A 88 8.99 -8.29 -15.81
N TYR A 89 9.98 -8.96 -15.20
CA TYR A 89 10.82 -8.29 -14.20
C TYR A 89 11.52 -7.06 -14.77
N SER A 90 11.86 -7.05 -16.06
CA SER A 90 12.48 -5.91 -16.75
C SER A 90 11.61 -4.66 -16.81
N ASP A 91 10.29 -4.80 -16.65
CA ASP A 91 9.35 -3.68 -16.64
C ASP A 91 9.23 -3.06 -15.23
N LEU A 92 9.80 -3.69 -14.20
CA LEU A 92 9.78 -3.19 -12.81
C LEU A 92 11.01 -2.32 -12.53
N ASP A 93 11.23 -1.34 -13.39
CA ASP A 93 12.37 -0.41 -13.42
C ASP A 93 12.03 0.97 -12.84
N GLY A 94 10.84 1.13 -12.26
CA GLY A 94 10.36 2.41 -11.74
C GLY A 94 9.83 3.36 -12.79
N ASN A 95 9.82 3.00 -14.07
CA ASN A 95 9.49 3.93 -15.15
C ASN A 95 8.58 3.35 -16.23
N THR A 96 8.42 2.02 -16.31
CA THR A 96 7.72 1.38 -17.43
C THR A 96 6.21 1.28 -17.23
N THR A 97 5.73 0.80 -16.07
CA THR A 97 4.28 0.51 -15.90
C THR A 97 3.45 1.78 -15.71
N ILE A 98 2.16 1.72 -16.09
CA ILE A 98 1.23 2.86 -15.99
C ILE A 98 1.06 3.28 -14.53
N VAL A 99 0.83 2.31 -13.65
CA VAL A 99 0.60 2.56 -12.22
C VAL A 99 1.85 3.13 -11.53
N THR A 100 3.05 2.69 -11.91
CA THR A 100 4.33 3.21 -11.38
C THR A 100 4.50 4.69 -11.76
N GLN A 101 4.31 5.03 -13.03
CA GLN A 101 4.37 6.43 -13.49
C GLN A 101 3.32 7.31 -12.80
N ALA A 102 2.11 6.79 -12.59
CA ALA A 102 1.07 7.50 -11.87
C ALA A 102 1.43 7.72 -10.40
N ALA A 103 2.07 6.74 -9.76
CA ALA A 103 2.49 6.83 -8.36
C ALA A 103 3.61 7.85 -8.18
N ASP A 104 4.59 7.88 -9.09
CA ASP A 104 5.63 8.90 -9.10
C ASP A 104 5.05 10.30 -9.38
N LEU A 105 4.04 10.43 -10.24
CA LEU A 105 3.36 11.71 -10.46
C LEU A 105 2.61 12.20 -9.21
N ALA A 106 1.91 11.29 -8.51
CA ALA A 106 1.26 11.62 -7.25
C ALA A 106 2.27 12.05 -6.18
N ALA A 107 3.41 11.36 -6.10
CA ALA A 107 4.51 11.74 -5.22
C ALA A 107 5.13 13.09 -5.63
N TYR A 108 5.31 13.35 -6.91
CA TYR A 108 5.79 14.63 -7.43
C TYR A 108 4.87 15.79 -7.02
N ASN A 109 3.55 15.57 -7.00
CA ASN A 109 2.56 16.56 -6.53
C ASN A 109 2.53 16.73 -5.01
N GLY A 110 3.37 16.01 -4.26
CA GLY A 110 3.56 16.17 -2.83
C GLY A 110 2.78 15.18 -1.97
N ILE A 111 2.11 14.19 -2.58
CA ILE A 111 1.40 13.14 -1.84
C ILE A 111 2.42 12.11 -1.31
N ALA A 112 2.33 11.73 -0.04
CA ALA A 112 3.07 10.58 0.47
C ALA A 112 2.35 9.30 0.04
N VAL A 113 2.88 8.64 -0.99
CA VAL A 113 2.33 7.38 -1.51
C VAL A 113 2.98 6.20 -0.76
N CYS A 114 2.17 5.44 -0.03
CA CYS A 114 2.58 4.20 0.61
C CYS A 114 1.97 3.03 -0.17
N ASN A 115 2.81 2.13 -0.71
CA ASN A 115 2.32 0.97 -1.47
C ASN A 115 2.83 -0.36 -0.92
N ALA A 116 2.01 -1.41 -0.96
CA ALA A 116 2.42 -2.76 -0.60
C ALA A 116 3.51 -3.30 -1.54
N MET A 117 4.48 -4.05 -1.03
CA MET A 117 5.48 -4.73 -1.86
C MET A 117 4.91 -5.87 -2.72
N GLY A 118 3.79 -6.45 -2.29
CA GLY A 118 3.27 -7.71 -2.80
C GLY A 118 3.52 -8.88 -1.84
N ASN A 119 2.91 -10.02 -2.16
CA ASN A 119 2.94 -11.24 -1.33
C ASN A 119 3.52 -12.45 -2.11
N GLN A 120 4.43 -12.21 -3.05
CA GLN A 120 5.01 -13.22 -3.95
C GLN A 120 6.22 -13.94 -3.33
N GLY A 121 6.53 -13.63 -2.07
CA GLY A 121 7.57 -14.29 -1.29
C GLY A 121 8.94 -13.64 -1.38
N ASN A 122 9.86 -14.12 -0.54
CA ASN A 122 11.23 -13.64 -0.38
C ASN A 122 12.20 -14.00 -1.54
N ILE A 123 11.70 -13.93 -2.77
CA ILE A 123 12.47 -14.15 -4.00
C ILE A 123 12.97 -12.78 -4.48
N PRO A 124 14.28 -12.57 -4.72
CA PRO A 124 14.78 -11.32 -5.27
C PRO A 124 14.06 -10.93 -6.56
N GLY A 125 13.58 -9.69 -6.62
CA GLY A 125 12.81 -9.17 -7.76
C GLY A 125 11.36 -9.65 -7.83
N SER A 126 10.80 -10.17 -6.73
CA SER A 126 9.38 -10.54 -6.60
C SER A 126 8.44 -9.35 -6.38
N ILE A 127 8.99 -8.13 -6.34
CA ILE A 127 8.25 -6.87 -6.28
C ILE A 127 7.18 -6.78 -7.39
N THR A 128 6.18 -5.92 -7.17
CA THR A 128 5.08 -5.63 -8.09
C THR A 128 4.94 -4.12 -8.28
N ALA A 129 4.35 -3.68 -9.38
CA ALA A 129 4.08 -2.26 -9.60
C ALA A 129 2.86 -1.80 -8.76
N PRO A 130 2.86 -0.60 -8.15
CA PRO A 130 3.84 0.47 -8.27
C PRO A 130 4.94 0.45 -7.20
N ALA A 131 5.17 -0.63 -6.45
CA ALA A 131 6.17 -0.64 -5.38
C ALA A 131 7.61 -0.38 -5.86
N ASP A 132 7.85 -0.56 -7.17
CA ASP A 132 9.09 -0.24 -7.86
C ASP A 132 9.27 1.26 -8.16
N ALA A 133 8.27 2.11 -7.98
CA ALA A 133 8.35 3.57 -8.17
C ALA A 133 9.41 4.20 -7.26
N ASP A 134 10.17 5.20 -7.74
CA ASP A 134 11.33 5.73 -7.00
C ASP A 134 10.96 6.67 -5.85
N SER A 135 9.85 7.39 -6.01
CA SER A 135 9.47 8.51 -5.16
C SER A 135 8.40 8.13 -4.14
N ILE A 136 8.17 6.84 -3.93
CA ILE A 136 7.15 6.33 -3.00
C ILE A 136 7.75 5.59 -1.81
N ILE A 137 6.89 5.22 -0.86
CA ILE A 137 7.22 4.41 0.31
C ILE A 137 6.65 3.01 0.10
N SER A 138 7.44 2.09 -0.42
CA SER A 138 7.03 0.69 -0.50
C SER A 138 7.20 -0.02 0.84
N CYS A 139 6.21 -0.85 1.14
CA CYS A 139 5.96 -1.38 2.48
C CYS A 139 6.11 -2.91 2.49
N GLY A 140 7.18 -3.38 3.13
CA GLY A 140 7.35 -4.81 3.45
C GLY A 140 6.58 -5.22 4.70
N ALA A 141 6.50 -6.52 4.95
CA ALA A 141 5.78 -7.09 6.09
C ALA A 141 6.74 -7.82 7.05
N VAL A 142 6.61 -7.51 8.35
CA VAL A 142 7.22 -8.30 9.43
C VAL A 142 6.14 -8.93 10.31
N ASN A 143 6.54 -9.97 11.05
CA ASN A 143 5.72 -10.58 12.09
C ASN A 143 5.77 -9.78 13.41
N PRO A 144 4.98 -10.15 14.43
CA PRO A 144 4.99 -9.46 15.73
C PRO A 144 6.34 -9.44 16.45
N SER A 145 7.28 -10.32 16.06
CA SER A 145 8.65 -10.35 16.59
C SER A 145 9.63 -9.47 15.81
N GLY A 146 9.17 -8.79 14.75
CA GLY A 146 10.00 -7.96 13.88
C GLY A 146 10.80 -8.76 12.83
N THR A 147 10.52 -10.04 12.63
CA THR A 147 11.16 -10.85 11.58
C THR A 147 10.40 -10.68 10.27
N ILE A 148 11.11 -10.56 9.14
CA ILE A 148 10.50 -10.47 7.82
C ILE A 148 9.58 -11.67 7.56
N CYS A 149 8.39 -11.41 7.04
CA CYS A 149 7.44 -12.46 6.68
C CYS A 149 7.88 -13.16 5.39
N ASP A 150 7.78 -14.49 5.35
CA ASP A 150 8.17 -15.29 4.17
C ASP A 150 7.39 -14.94 2.91
N PHE A 151 6.16 -14.43 3.06
CA PHE A 151 5.33 -13.99 1.94
C PHE A 151 5.72 -12.60 1.41
N SER A 152 6.42 -11.76 2.18
CA SER A 152 6.71 -10.39 1.77
C SER A 152 7.57 -10.40 0.51
N SER A 153 7.17 -9.67 -0.53
CA SER A 153 7.98 -9.53 -1.75
C SER A 153 9.25 -8.71 -1.51
N TRP A 154 10.28 -8.97 -2.31
CA TRP A 154 11.62 -8.37 -2.19
C TRP A 154 12.01 -7.63 -3.47
N GLY A 155 12.75 -6.53 -3.28
CA GLY A 155 13.55 -5.97 -4.37
C GLY A 155 14.76 -6.85 -4.73
N PRO A 156 15.77 -6.31 -5.43
CA PRO A 156 15.79 -4.95 -5.94
C PRO A 156 14.74 -4.75 -7.05
N THR A 157 14.58 -3.50 -7.49
CA THR A 157 13.97 -3.21 -8.79
C THR A 157 14.90 -3.68 -9.91
N TYR A 158 14.40 -3.71 -11.15
CA TYR A 158 15.22 -4.11 -12.29
C TYR A 158 16.44 -3.22 -12.51
N ASP A 159 16.33 -1.93 -12.17
CA ASP A 159 17.39 -0.93 -12.21
C ASP A 159 18.20 -0.85 -10.89
N ASP A 160 18.22 -1.94 -10.11
CA ASP A 160 19.05 -2.15 -8.92
C ASP A 160 18.75 -1.24 -7.70
N ARG A 161 17.58 -0.58 -7.64
CA ARG A 161 17.19 0.18 -6.44
C ARG A 161 16.76 -0.75 -5.32
N THR A 162 17.14 -0.38 -4.09
CA THR A 162 16.75 -1.14 -2.89
C THR A 162 15.30 -0.89 -2.54
N LYS A 163 14.54 -1.97 -2.37
CA LYS A 163 13.14 -2.00 -1.94
C LYS A 163 12.91 -3.20 -1.00
N PRO A 164 12.05 -3.11 0.03
CA PRO A 164 11.23 -1.95 0.40
C PRO A 164 12.00 -0.80 1.04
N GLU A 165 11.37 0.38 1.10
CA GLU A 165 11.85 1.48 1.95
C GLU A 165 11.78 1.14 3.45
N VAL A 166 10.63 0.60 3.88
CA VAL A 166 10.37 0.27 5.28
C VAL A 166 9.48 -0.97 5.39
N CYS A 167 9.50 -1.60 6.57
CA CYS A 167 8.57 -2.67 6.93
C CYS A 167 7.70 -2.24 8.12
N ALA A 168 6.49 -2.77 8.19
CA ALA A 168 5.63 -2.70 9.37
C ALA A 168 5.00 -4.08 9.63
N GLN A 169 4.32 -4.24 10.78
CA GLN A 169 3.67 -5.50 11.11
C GLN A 169 2.62 -5.83 10.04
N GLY A 170 2.86 -6.88 9.28
CA GLY A 170 1.96 -7.35 8.23
C GLY A 170 1.34 -8.70 8.56
N GLU A 171 1.95 -9.51 9.44
CA GLU A 171 1.40 -10.79 9.89
C GLU A 171 0.62 -10.65 11.20
N GLN A 172 -0.51 -11.36 11.29
CA GLN A 172 -1.39 -11.36 12.47
C GLN A 172 -1.73 -9.93 12.91
N THR A 173 -2.12 -9.09 11.96
CA THR A 173 -2.51 -7.70 12.20
C THR A 173 -4.01 -7.64 12.48
N VAL A 174 -4.39 -6.93 13.55
CA VAL A 174 -5.80 -6.73 13.92
C VAL A 174 -6.49 -5.84 12.88
N CYS A 175 -7.66 -6.26 12.41
CA CYS A 175 -8.49 -5.54 11.46
C CYS A 175 -9.97 -5.84 11.70
N ALA A 176 -10.85 -5.06 11.08
CA ALA A 176 -12.28 -5.36 11.01
C ALA A 176 -12.51 -6.67 10.24
N ASP A 177 -13.48 -7.46 10.69
CA ASP A 177 -13.92 -8.67 9.99
C ASP A 177 -14.95 -8.29 8.92
N PRO A 178 -14.64 -8.42 7.61
CA PRO A 178 -15.57 -8.04 6.55
C PRO A 178 -16.84 -8.91 6.53
N GLY A 179 -16.78 -10.13 7.06
CA GLY A 179 -17.93 -11.03 7.17
C GLY A 179 -18.80 -10.81 8.41
N ASN A 180 -18.35 -9.96 9.35
CA ASN A 180 -19.04 -9.71 10.61
C ASN A 180 -19.01 -8.23 10.95
N MET A 181 -20.16 -7.55 10.80
CA MET A 181 -20.33 -6.11 11.02
C MET A 181 -19.76 -5.57 12.35
N ASN A 182 -19.69 -6.39 13.39
CA ASN A 182 -19.14 -6.00 14.70
C ASN A 182 -17.89 -6.83 15.09
N GLY A 183 -17.35 -7.58 14.14
CA GLY A 183 -16.24 -8.49 14.34
C GLY A 183 -14.88 -7.84 14.07
N TYR A 184 -13.88 -8.41 14.74
CA TYR A 184 -12.48 -8.12 14.48
C TYR A 184 -11.78 -9.45 14.28
N THR A 185 -10.78 -9.44 13.42
CA THR A 185 -10.00 -10.62 13.10
C THR A 185 -8.53 -10.28 12.96
N TYR A 186 -7.71 -11.32 12.81
CA TYR A 186 -6.30 -11.19 12.45
C TYR A 186 -6.14 -11.55 10.98
N SER A 187 -5.46 -10.69 10.23
CA SER A 187 -5.12 -10.93 8.83
C SER A 187 -3.62 -10.77 8.59
N SER A 188 -3.14 -11.31 7.48
CA SER A 188 -1.73 -11.30 7.10
C SER A 188 -1.53 -10.84 5.67
N GLY A 189 -0.55 -9.97 5.45
CA GLY A 189 -0.12 -9.50 4.12
C GLY A 189 0.60 -8.16 4.18
N THR A 190 1.36 -7.83 3.14
CA THR A 190 1.91 -6.46 2.96
C THR A 190 0.80 -5.41 2.83
N SER A 191 -0.41 -5.84 2.44
CA SER A 191 -1.62 -5.04 2.50
C SER A 191 -1.98 -4.54 3.90
N LEU A 192 -1.50 -5.19 4.97
CA LEU A 192 -1.73 -4.79 6.37
C LEU A 192 -0.58 -3.93 6.92
N SER A 193 0.65 -4.12 6.42
CA SER A 193 1.77 -3.26 6.79
C SER A 193 1.64 -1.86 6.17
N THR A 194 1.18 -1.79 4.92
CA THR A 194 0.96 -0.54 4.17
C THR A 194 0.10 0.49 4.91
N PRO A 195 -1.12 0.18 5.40
CA PRO A 195 -1.94 1.12 6.15
C PRO A 195 -1.30 1.58 7.47
N LEU A 196 -0.46 0.74 8.11
CA LEU A 196 0.29 1.19 9.29
C LEU A 196 1.33 2.26 8.92
N VAL A 197 2.05 2.07 7.81
CA VAL A 197 3.02 3.05 7.30
C VAL A 197 2.33 4.31 6.78
N GLY A 198 1.20 4.17 6.08
CA GLY A 198 0.36 5.29 5.65
C GLY A 198 -0.14 6.12 6.83
N GLY A 199 -0.57 5.46 7.91
CA GLY A 199 -1.00 6.17 9.11
C GLY A 199 0.15 6.83 9.87
N ALA A 200 1.34 6.22 9.90
CA ALA A 200 2.54 6.86 10.42
C ALA A 200 2.91 8.12 9.60
N SER A 201 2.80 8.04 8.27
CA SER A 201 3.00 9.18 7.36
C SER A 201 2.00 10.31 7.65
N GLY A 202 0.72 9.97 7.86
CA GLY A 202 -0.32 10.94 8.25
C GLY A 202 -0.05 11.60 9.60
N ILE A 203 0.40 10.85 10.61
CA ILE A 203 0.81 11.41 11.91
C ILE A 203 1.98 12.38 11.75
N LEU A 204 3.01 12.00 10.97
CA LEU A 204 4.17 12.86 10.72
C LEU A 204 3.78 14.17 10.05
N LEU A 205 2.92 14.13 9.04
CA LEU A 205 2.40 15.34 8.38
C LEU A 205 1.52 16.18 9.31
N SER A 206 0.75 15.55 10.21
CA SER A 206 0.00 16.28 11.24
C SER A 206 0.91 16.97 12.25
N ALA A 207 2.03 16.34 12.63
CA ALA A 207 3.00 16.90 13.57
C ALA A 207 3.93 17.93 12.92
N HIS A 208 4.19 17.78 11.62
CA HIS A 208 5.07 18.62 10.83
C HIS A 208 4.41 19.09 9.52
N PRO A 209 3.45 20.03 9.56
CA PRO A 209 2.65 20.41 8.39
C PRO A 209 3.42 21.02 7.21
N ASN A 210 4.68 21.42 7.44
CA ASN A 210 5.55 21.99 6.41
C ASN A 210 6.52 20.96 5.81
N TRP A 211 6.45 19.69 6.22
CA TRP A 211 7.28 18.64 5.64
C TRP A 211 6.75 18.25 4.26
N THR A 212 7.68 17.98 3.34
CA THR A 212 7.35 17.33 2.08
C THR A 212 7.16 15.83 2.29
N ASN A 213 6.49 15.16 1.36
CA ASN A 213 6.41 13.70 1.32
C ASN A 213 7.80 13.03 1.34
N MET A 214 8.82 13.65 0.74
CA MET A 214 10.19 13.13 0.75
C MET A 214 10.85 13.25 2.14
N MET A 215 10.56 14.32 2.90
CA MET A 215 10.99 14.40 4.31
C MET A 215 10.31 13.33 5.17
N VAL A 216 9.03 13.03 4.90
CA VAL A 216 8.31 11.95 5.58
C VAL A 216 8.94 10.59 5.26
N ARG A 217 9.16 10.29 3.98
CA ARG A 217 9.83 9.06 3.51
C ARG A 217 11.20 8.89 4.17
N GLU A 218 12.03 9.92 4.14
CA GLU A 218 13.36 9.90 4.74
C GLU A 218 13.30 9.69 6.26
N ALA A 219 12.40 10.39 6.96
CA ALA A 219 12.24 10.25 8.40
C ALA A 219 11.85 8.81 8.79
N LEU A 220 10.93 8.19 8.04
CA LEU A 220 10.54 6.80 8.26
C LEU A 220 11.71 5.84 8.05
N MET A 221 12.46 6.00 6.95
CA MET A 221 13.61 5.15 6.64
C MET A 221 14.75 5.29 7.67
N MET A 222 15.05 6.52 8.09
CA MET A 222 16.19 6.81 8.96
C MET A 222 15.93 6.50 10.43
N THR A 223 14.67 6.43 10.84
CA THR A 223 14.28 6.14 12.23
C THR A 223 13.73 4.73 12.42
N ALA A 224 13.50 3.99 11.33
CA ALA A 224 13.12 2.58 11.40
C ALA A 224 14.16 1.78 12.20
N THR A 225 13.66 0.90 13.07
CA THR A 225 14.52 -0.04 13.78
C THR A 225 15.18 -0.97 12.77
N LYS A 226 16.51 -1.08 12.85
CA LYS A 226 17.26 -2.11 12.14
C LYS A 226 17.07 -3.43 12.87
N THR A 227 16.09 -4.21 12.45
CA THR A 227 15.96 -5.59 12.90
C THR A 227 16.99 -6.43 12.16
N ASP A 228 18.03 -6.84 12.88
CA ASP A 228 18.97 -7.84 12.38
C ASP A 228 18.20 -9.15 12.21
N SER A 229 18.00 -9.58 10.97
CA SER A 229 17.53 -10.92 10.62
C SER A 229 18.71 -11.89 10.56
#